data_AF-A0AAJ2C4X2-F1
#
_entry.id   AF-A0AAJ2C4X2-F1
#
_cell.length_a   1.000
_cell.length_b   1.000
_cell.length_c   1.000
_cell.angle_alpha   90.00
_cell.angle_beta   90.00
_cell.angle_gamma   90.00
#
_symmetry.space_group_name_H-M   'P 1'
#
loop_
_entity.id
_entity.type
_entity.pdbx_description
1 polymer ?
#
loop_
_entity_poly.entity_id
_entity_poly.type
_entity_poly.pdbx_seq_one_letter_code
_entity_poly.pdbx_strand_id
1 'polypeptide(L)'
;MKKIILLFSTILLFASCVSHKLINVNSSEIIQATQTKNVAYLEPLSFVSLIEKGNKTTPNDSLSLVSKMLLDSIISNNNNFKITQKINILDERTKETVDVELSNIFLSVIRSNKIEGLKLTPIIDSVLKSNKQKFVLATIATGFGRRKGNYGGQIAKAVGIGVLTLGMYAPAPIKANTTLYAIIIDTEKNEIVYFSKGISVEKSPTEREVLEKQYKNLFDGYLYNIQQPQY
;
A
#
# COMPACT_ATOMS: atom_id res chain seq x y z
N MET A 1 -40.88 -32.48 1.69
CA MET A 1 -39.41 -32.68 1.55
C MET A 1 -38.78 -31.88 0.42
N LYS A 2 -39.29 -31.90 -0.83
CA LYS A 2 -38.71 -31.13 -1.97
C LYS A 2 -38.59 -29.60 -1.75
N LYS A 3 -39.52 -28.98 -1.01
CA LYS A 3 -39.49 -27.53 -0.73
C LYS A 3 -38.42 -27.10 0.30
N ILE A 4 -37.99 -28.00 1.20
CA ILE A 4 -36.96 -27.71 2.20
C ILE A 4 -35.56 -27.77 1.56
N ILE A 5 -35.36 -28.67 0.60
CA ILE A 5 -34.10 -28.79 -0.17
C ILE A 5 -33.87 -27.53 -1.03
N LEU A 6 -34.95 -26.94 -1.58
CA LEU A 6 -34.86 -25.72 -2.39
C LEU A 6 -34.52 -24.46 -1.54
N LEU A 7 -34.95 -24.44 -0.28
CA LEU A 7 -34.64 -23.38 0.68
C LEU A 7 -33.19 -23.45 1.17
N PHE A 8 -32.63 -24.65 1.33
CA PHE A 8 -31.23 -24.83 1.74
C PHE A 8 -30.24 -24.47 0.62
N SER A 9 -30.59 -24.71 -0.64
CA SER A 9 -29.78 -24.34 -1.81
C SER A 9 -29.64 -22.82 -1.99
N THR A 10 -30.68 -22.05 -1.65
CA THR A 10 -30.68 -20.59 -1.77
C THR A 10 -29.88 -19.89 -0.65
N ILE A 11 -29.77 -20.49 0.54
CA ILE A 11 -28.99 -19.93 1.66
C ILE A 11 -27.47 -20.11 1.45
N LEU A 12 -27.05 -21.20 0.79
CA LEU A 12 -25.63 -21.48 0.49
C LEU A 12 -25.01 -20.52 -0.53
N LEU A 13 -25.81 -19.84 -1.36
CA LEU A 13 -25.31 -18.91 -2.39
C LEU A 13 -24.97 -17.51 -1.86
N PHE A 14 -25.35 -17.17 -0.62
CA PHE A 14 -25.07 -15.86 -0.01
C PHE A 14 -23.88 -15.87 0.97
N ALA A 15 -23.22 -17.00 1.19
CA ALA A 15 -22.12 -17.12 2.15
C ALA A 15 -20.72 -16.87 1.56
N SER A 16 -20.59 -16.44 0.30
CA SER A 16 -19.29 -16.08 -0.29
C SER A 16 -18.90 -14.63 0.01
N CYS A 17 -18.86 -14.26 1.29
CA CYS A 17 -18.09 -13.09 1.70
C CYS A 17 -16.60 -13.43 1.58
N VAL A 18 -16.00 -13.10 0.44
CA VAL A 18 -14.54 -13.18 0.27
C VAL A 18 -13.91 -12.17 1.22
N SER A 19 -13.42 -12.66 2.35
CA SER A 19 -12.62 -11.87 3.27
C SER A 19 -11.30 -11.53 2.56
N HIS A 20 -11.15 -10.29 2.10
CA HIS A 20 -9.91 -9.78 1.55
C HIS A 20 -8.87 -9.71 2.67
N LYS A 21 -8.15 -10.81 2.89
CA LYS A 21 -7.05 -10.89 3.85
C LYS A 21 -5.90 -10.01 3.39
N LEU A 22 -5.32 -9.25 4.33
CA LEU A 22 -4.07 -8.50 4.12
C LEU A 22 -2.97 -9.47 3.67
N ILE A 23 -2.17 -9.06 2.67
CA ILE A 23 -1.00 -9.82 2.24
C ILE A 23 0.17 -9.33 3.09
N ASN A 24 0.60 -10.16 4.02
CA ASN A 24 1.83 -9.96 4.79
C ASN A 24 2.79 -11.10 4.44
N VAL A 25 4.00 -10.75 4.01
CA VAL A 25 5.07 -11.71 3.73
C VAL A 25 6.24 -11.33 4.62
N ASN A 26 6.73 -12.30 5.39
CA ASN A 26 7.83 -12.14 6.32
C ASN A 26 8.86 -13.22 6.04
N SER A 27 10.15 -12.90 6.15
CA SER A 27 11.19 -13.92 6.17
C SER A 27 11.08 -14.76 7.46
N SER A 28 11.52 -16.02 7.40
CA SER A 28 11.34 -17.06 8.44
C SER A 28 12.03 -16.76 9.78
N GLU A 29 12.94 -15.80 9.82
CA GLU A 29 13.37 -15.18 11.07
C GLU A 29 12.31 -14.15 11.47
N ILE A 30 11.32 -14.62 12.22
CA ILE A 30 10.34 -13.77 12.90
C ILE A 30 11.12 -12.63 13.54
N ILE A 31 11.01 -11.43 12.95
CA ILE A 31 11.47 -10.21 13.57
C ILE A 31 10.71 -10.16 14.90
N GLN A 32 11.38 -10.56 15.98
CA GLN A 32 10.82 -10.36 17.31
C GLN A 32 10.57 -8.88 17.38
N ALA A 33 9.31 -8.48 17.41
CA ALA A 33 8.95 -7.09 17.26
C ALA A 33 9.32 -6.25 18.52
N THR A 34 10.02 -6.87 19.48
CA THR A 34 10.84 -6.25 20.53
C THR A 34 12.20 -5.71 20.04
N GLN A 35 12.77 -6.22 18.94
CA GLN A 35 14.03 -5.75 18.33
C GLN A 35 13.84 -4.55 17.37
N THR A 36 12.61 -4.24 16.98
CA THR A 36 12.28 -3.10 16.09
C THR A 36 11.88 -1.84 16.84
N LYS A 37 12.43 -1.65 18.05
CA LYS A 37 12.18 -0.41 18.82
C LYS A 37 12.80 0.84 18.17
N ASN A 38 13.69 0.66 17.19
CA ASN A 38 14.34 1.75 16.46
C ASN A 38 14.25 1.54 14.94
N VAL A 39 13.11 1.89 14.35
CA VAL A 39 12.93 1.86 12.90
C VAL A 39 13.08 3.29 12.37
N ALA A 40 14.06 3.53 11.51
CA ALA A 40 14.09 4.77 10.74
C ALA A 40 13.21 4.63 9.50
N TYR A 41 12.90 5.73 8.84
CA TYR A 41 12.11 5.66 7.60
C TYR A 41 12.68 6.54 6.50
N LEU A 42 12.52 6.07 5.25
CA LEU A 42 12.78 6.86 4.06
C LEU A 42 11.59 7.77 3.75
N GLU A 43 11.85 8.87 3.05
CA GLU A 43 10.77 9.70 2.52
C GLU A 43 9.78 8.84 1.71
N PRO A 44 8.46 8.92 1.98
CA PRO A 44 7.50 8.07 1.30
C PRO A 44 7.45 8.39 -0.20
N LEU A 45 7.26 7.33 -0.99
CA LEU A 45 6.94 7.46 -2.41
C LEU A 45 5.42 7.63 -2.59
N SER A 46 5.02 8.32 -3.64
CA SER A 46 3.60 8.47 -3.96
C SER A 46 3.38 8.58 -5.46
N PHE A 47 2.49 7.73 -5.98
CA PHE A 47 2.09 7.71 -7.39
C PHE A 47 0.57 7.78 -7.49
N VAL A 48 0.07 9.01 -7.64
CA VAL A 48 -1.36 9.29 -7.76
C VAL A 48 -1.67 9.72 -9.18
N SER A 49 -2.63 9.04 -9.79
CA SER A 49 -3.21 9.47 -11.06
C SER A 49 -4.45 10.35 -10.84
N LEU A 50 -4.85 11.10 -11.85
CA LEU A 50 -6.14 11.77 -11.92
C LEU A 50 -6.96 11.14 -13.04
N ILE A 51 -8.18 10.70 -12.73
CA ILE A 51 -9.16 10.36 -13.75
C ILE A 51 -9.89 11.63 -14.18
N GLU A 52 -9.66 12.01 -15.43
CA GLU A 52 -10.26 13.17 -16.06
C GLU A 52 -11.61 12.86 -16.73
N LYS A 53 -12.22 13.90 -17.30
CA LYS A 53 -13.43 13.75 -18.12
C LYS A 53 -13.12 12.82 -19.29
N GLY A 54 -14.01 11.85 -19.53
CA GLY A 54 -13.82 10.83 -20.57
C GLY A 54 -13.02 9.60 -20.11
N ASN A 55 -12.86 9.40 -18.79
CA ASN A 55 -12.20 8.22 -18.19
C ASN A 55 -10.73 8.05 -18.60
N LYS A 56 -10.05 9.16 -18.91
CA LYS A 56 -8.60 9.15 -19.13
C LYS A 56 -7.91 9.26 -17.79
N THR A 57 -7.05 8.28 -17.49
CA THR A 57 -6.22 8.26 -16.30
C THR A 57 -4.85 8.78 -16.67
N THR A 58 -4.39 9.86 -16.02
CA THR A 58 -3.07 10.45 -16.24
C THR A 58 -2.33 10.61 -14.92
N PRO A 59 -1.01 10.42 -14.86
CA PRO A 59 -0.23 10.76 -13.66
C PRO A 59 -0.46 12.21 -13.23
N ASN A 60 -0.48 12.46 -11.92
CA ASN A 60 -0.71 13.79 -11.38
C ASN A 60 0.29 14.11 -10.26
N ASP A 61 1.26 14.96 -10.57
CA ASP A 61 2.35 15.31 -9.66
C ASP A 61 1.86 16.08 -8.43
N SER A 62 0.87 16.96 -8.60
CA SER A 62 0.31 17.74 -7.48
C SER A 62 -0.38 16.84 -6.45
N LEU A 63 -1.21 15.90 -6.91
CA LEU A 63 -1.86 14.94 -6.02
C LEU A 63 -0.84 13.98 -5.39
N SER A 64 0.18 13.58 -6.16
CA SER A 64 1.26 12.73 -5.67
C SER A 64 2.07 13.42 -4.58
N LEU A 65 2.40 14.70 -4.75
CA LEU A 65 3.10 15.52 -3.75
C LEU A 65 2.26 15.70 -2.48
N VAL A 66 0.97 16.02 -2.61
CA VAL A 66 0.08 16.16 -1.45
C VAL A 66 -0.02 14.84 -0.67
N SER A 67 -0.25 13.73 -1.36
CA SER A 67 -0.28 12.39 -0.76
C SER A 67 1.04 12.05 -0.05
N LYS A 68 2.18 12.33 -0.68
CA LYS A 68 3.53 12.18 -0.10
C LYS A 68 3.70 12.98 1.19
N MET A 69 3.37 14.28 1.17
CA MET A 69 3.49 15.14 2.34
C MET A 69 2.58 14.71 3.50
N LEU A 70 1.35 14.30 3.18
CA LEU A 70 0.42 13.76 4.18
C LEU A 70 0.95 12.48 4.79
N LEU A 71 1.44 11.54 3.98
CA LEU A 71 2.00 10.28 4.46
C LEU A 71 3.26 10.50 5.30
N ASP A 72 4.16 11.41 4.90
CA ASP A 72 5.36 11.76 5.67
C ASP A 72 4.99 12.34 7.04
N SER A 73 3.98 13.22 7.08
CA SER A 73 3.39 13.74 8.31
C SER A 73 2.76 12.64 9.17
N ILE A 74 2.07 11.67 8.57
CA ILE A 74 1.46 10.56 9.30
C ILE A 74 2.52 9.67 9.93
N ILE A 75 3.57 9.31 9.19
CA ILE A 75 4.65 8.45 9.66
C ILE A 75 5.40 9.12 10.81
N SER A 76 5.79 10.38 10.64
CA SER A 76 6.56 11.13 11.64
C SER A 76 5.80 11.40 12.94
N ASN A 77 4.46 11.47 12.90
CA ASN A 77 3.62 11.71 14.09
C ASN A 77 2.97 10.43 14.64
N ASN A 78 3.34 9.25 14.13
CA ASN A 78 2.72 8.00 14.57
C ASN A 78 3.34 7.46 15.87
N ASN A 79 2.50 7.22 16.88
CA ASN A 79 2.95 6.65 18.16
C ASN A 79 2.80 5.12 18.23
N ASN A 80 2.08 4.48 17.30
CA ASN A 80 1.77 3.05 17.34
C ASN A 80 2.93 2.19 16.80
N PHE A 81 3.65 2.70 15.80
CA PHE A 81 4.84 2.07 15.26
C PHE A 81 6.04 2.99 15.54
N LYS A 82 7.02 2.51 16.34
CA LYS A 82 8.11 3.34 16.84
C LYS A 82 9.09 3.73 15.73
N ILE A 83 8.77 4.83 15.06
CA ILE A 83 9.68 5.52 14.14
C ILE A 83 10.62 6.41 14.95
N THR A 84 11.92 6.24 14.78
CA THR A 84 12.93 7.03 15.52
C THR A 84 13.35 8.28 14.78
N GLN A 85 13.53 8.18 13.46
CA GLN A 85 14.02 9.28 12.65
C GLN A 85 13.70 9.10 11.16
N LYS A 86 13.60 10.22 10.46
CA LYS A 86 13.63 10.26 8.99
C LYS A 86 15.07 10.18 8.51
N ILE A 87 15.35 9.33 7.54
CA ILE A 87 16.63 9.31 6.82
C ILE A 87 16.65 10.50 5.86
N ASN A 88 17.66 11.36 6.02
CA ASN A 88 17.84 12.54 5.17
C ASN A 88 18.92 12.28 4.11
N ILE A 89 18.54 12.30 2.84
CA ILE A 89 19.45 12.17 1.69
C ILE A 89 19.63 13.57 1.13
N LEU A 90 20.81 14.17 1.37
CA LEU A 90 21.08 15.57 1.01
C LEU A 90 21.37 15.78 -0.48
N ASP A 91 21.96 14.79 -1.15
CA ASP A 91 22.27 14.86 -2.58
C ASP A 91 21.05 14.47 -3.41
N GLU A 92 20.53 15.41 -4.19
CA GLU A 92 19.29 15.22 -4.96
C GLU A 92 19.42 14.09 -6.00
N ARG A 93 20.59 13.93 -6.63
CA ARG A 93 20.82 12.85 -7.62
C ARG A 93 20.78 11.48 -6.97
N THR A 94 21.42 11.33 -5.81
CA THR A 94 21.37 10.11 -5.01
C THR A 94 19.95 9.84 -4.55
N LYS A 95 19.22 10.88 -4.12
CA LYS A 95 17.81 10.77 -3.72
C LYS A 95 16.92 10.28 -4.86
N GLU A 96 16.98 10.90 -6.03
CA GLU A 96 16.23 10.46 -7.22
C GLU A 96 16.56 9.02 -7.59
N THR A 97 17.83 8.64 -7.51
CA THR A 97 18.27 7.27 -7.81
C THR A 97 17.71 6.27 -6.80
N VAL A 98 17.74 6.60 -5.50
CA VAL A 98 17.13 5.79 -4.44
C VAL A 98 15.62 5.65 -4.67
N ASP A 99 14.92 6.73 -5.02
CA ASP A 99 13.47 6.70 -5.29
C ASP A 99 13.12 5.76 -6.45
N VAL A 100 13.92 5.79 -7.53
CA VAL A 100 13.75 4.90 -8.69
C VAL A 100 14.02 3.44 -8.32
N GLU A 101 15.14 3.16 -7.65
CA GLU A 101 15.51 1.80 -7.25
C GLU A 101 14.52 1.21 -6.25
N LEU A 102 14.06 2.02 -5.30
CA LEU A 102 13.03 1.64 -4.33
C LEU A 102 11.69 1.38 -5.00
N SER A 103 11.30 2.18 -6.00
CA SER A 103 10.11 1.94 -6.82
C SER A 103 10.19 0.58 -7.53
N ASN A 104 11.35 0.24 -8.10
CA ASN A 104 11.57 -1.05 -8.75
C ASN A 104 11.49 -2.23 -7.78
N ILE A 105 12.01 -2.07 -6.56
CA ILE A 105 11.85 -3.04 -5.49
C ILE A 105 10.37 -3.26 -5.18
N PHE A 106 9.60 -2.19 -4.93
CA PHE A 106 8.16 -2.28 -4.67
C PHE A 106 7.42 -2.97 -5.81
N LEU A 107 7.69 -2.59 -7.06
CA LEU A 107 7.08 -3.24 -8.22
C LEU A 107 7.39 -4.74 -8.28
N SER A 108 8.62 -5.13 -7.94
CA SER A 108 9.03 -6.54 -7.91
C SER A 108 8.24 -7.31 -6.85
N VAL A 109 8.18 -6.78 -5.62
CA VAL A 109 7.43 -7.39 -4.51
C VAL A 109 5.93 -7.45 -4.80
N ILE A 110 5.35 -6.38 -5.36
CA ILE A 110 3.91 -6.32 -5.70
C ILE A 110 3.55 -7.36 -6.77
N ARG A 111 4.44 -7.59 -7.75
CA ARG A 111 4.21 -8.57 -8.82
C ARG A 111 4.40 -10.00 -8.35
N SER A 112 5.42 -10.26 -7.54
CA SER A 112 5.75 -11.62 -7.10
C SER A 112 4.97 -12.05 -5.84
N ASN A 113 4.51 -11.10 -5.03
CA ASN A 113 4.11 -11.29 -3.63
C ASN A 113 5.16 -12.07 -2.81
N LYS A 114 6.44 -11.84 -3.10
CA LYS A 114 7.58 -12.49 -2.44
C LYS A 114 8.67 -11.47 -2.14
N ILE A 115 9.33 -11.64 -1.01
CA ILE A 115 10.48 -10.83 -0.59
C ILE A 115 11.79 -11.63 -0.62
N GLU A 116 11.70 -12.95 -0.69
CA GLU A 116 12.84 -13.87 -0.68
C GLU A 116 13.71 -13.66 -1.93
N GLY A 117 15.01 -13.47 -1.71
CA GLY A 117 16.00 -13.29 -2.78
C GLY A 117 16.05 -11.89 -3.37
N LEU A 118 15.22 -10.94 -2.90
CA LEU A 118 15.38 -9.53 -3.24
C LEU A 118 16.54 -8.92 -2.45
N LYS A 119 17.55 -8.46 -3.19
CA LYS A 119 18.69 -7.74 -2.63
C LYS A 119 18.52 -6.25 -2.85
N LEU A 120 19.00 -5.44 -1.91
CA LEU A 120 19.07 -4.00 -2.16
C LEU A 120 20.17 -3.72 -3.19
N THR A 121 19.97 -2.64 -3.94
CA THR A 121 20.98 -2.10 -4.83
C THR A 121 22.15 -1.53 -4.02
N PRO A 122 23.36 -1.42 -4.60
CA PRO A 122 24.51 -0.85 -3.90
C PRO A 122 24.29 0.56 -3.38
N ILE A 123 23.47 1.36 -4.07
CA ILE A 123 23.18 2.75 -3.69
C ILE A 123 22.26 2.79 -2.47
N ILE A 124 21.15 2.03 -2.47
CA ILE A 124 20.27 1.91 -1.30
C ILE A 124 21.08 1.36 -0.11
N ASP A 125 21.83 0.28 -0.28
CA ASP A 125 22.63 -0.32 0.78
C ASP A 125 23.63 0.69 1.40
N SER A 126 24.33 1.45 0.55
CA SER A 126 25.26 2.50 0.98
C SER A 126 24.56 3.61 1.77
N VAL A 127 23.45 4.14 1.26
CA VAL A 127 22.67 5.20 1.91
C VAL A 127 22.16 4.72 3.26
N LEU A 128 21.59 3.51 3.34
CA LEU A 128 21.03 3.00 4.59
C LEU A 128 22.12 2.70 5.63
N LYS A 129 23.25 2.10 5.24
CA LYS A 129 24.38 1.83 6.14
C LYS A 129 24.99 3.11 6.72
N SER A 130 25.08 4.18 5.92
CA SER A 130 25.59 5.47 6.38
C SER A 130 24.75 6.09 7.51
N ASN A 131 23.45 5.73 7.59
CA ASN A 131 22.51 6.23 8.58
C ASN A 131 22.52 5.45 9.90
N LYS A 132 23.29 4.35 10.02
CA LYS A 132 23.46 3.55 11.25
C LYS A 132 22.16 3.02 11.87
N GLN A 133 21.17 2.71 11.05
CA GLN A 133 19.87 2.19 11.50
C GLN A 133 19.70 0.78 10.97
N LYS A 134 19.48 -0.18 11.87
CA LYS A 134 19.33 -1.59 11.49
C LYS A 134 18.08 -1.82 10.65
N PHE A 135 16.97 -1.21 11.04
CA PHE A 135 15.69 -1.38 10.38
C PHE A 135 15.24 -0.08 9.75
N VAL A 136 14.86 -0.15 8.48
CA VAL A 136 14.39 0.99 7.71
C VAL A 136 13.05 0.68 7.07
N LEU A 137 12.06 1.52 7.39
CA LEU A 137 10.75 1.51 6.77
C LEU A 137 10.79 2.30 5.46
N ALA A 138 10.30 1.68 4.39
CA ALA A 138 9.95 2.37 3.17
C ALA A 138 8.46 2.16 2.88
N THR A 139 7.80 3.19 2.35
CA THR A 139 6.37 3.14 2.01
C THR A 139 6.11 3.75 0.65
N ILE A 140 5.06 3.27 0.00
CA ILE A 140 4.57 3.81 -1.27
C ILE A 140 3.05 3.90 -1.24
N ALA A 141 2.52 5.10 -1.48
CA ALA A 141 1.10 5.33 -1.68
C ALA A 141 0.79 5.28 -3.19
N THR A 142 -0.23 4.53 -3.59
CA THR A 142 -0.71 4.52 -4.96
C THR A 142 -2.22 4.72 -5.00
N GLY A 143 -2.71 5.25 -6.10
CA GLY A 143 -4.14 5.38 -6.30
C GLY A 143 -4.50 6.37 -7.39
N PHE A 144 -5.76 6.79 -7.39
CA PHE A 144 -6.20 7.86 -8.26
C PHE A 144 -7.27 8.73 -7.61
N GLY A 145 -7.15 10.04 -7.85
CA GLY A 145 -8.24 10.99 -7.67
C GLY A 145 -9.17 10.97 -8.89
N ARG A 146 -10.36 11.56 -8.75
CA ARG A 146 -11.29 11.72 -9.88
C ARG A 146 -11.84 13.14 -9.89
N ARG A 147 -11.78 13.80 -11.04
CA ARG A 147 -12.36 15.14 -11.19
C ARG A 147 -13.88 15.06 -11.09
N LYS A 148 -14.50 15.96 -10.31
CA LYS A 148 -15.96 16.07 -10.21
C LYS A 148 -16.53 16.49 -11.58
N GLY A 149 -17.24 15.59 -12.28
CA GLY A 149 -17.87 15.90 -13.57
C GLY A 149 -18.72 14.75 -14.16
N ASN A 150 -19.97 15.07 -14.54
CA ASN A 150 -20.98 14.19 -15.17
C ASN A 150 -21.07 12.74 -14.64
N TYR A 151 -21.05 12.62 -13.31
CA TYR A 151 -21.15 11.36 -12.56
C TYR A 151 -22.36 10.51 -12.95
N GLY A 152 -23.57 11.11 -12.95
CA GLY A 152 -24.80 10.41 -13.32
C GLY A 152 -24.86 10.00 -14.79
N GLY A 153 -24.37 10.86 -15.69
CA GLY A 153 -24.34 10.56 -17.13
C GLY A 153 -23.39 9.42 -17.50
N GLN A 154 -22.33 9.20 -16.72
CA GLN A 154 -21.40 8.08 -16.94
C GLN A 154 -21.90 6.76 -16.36
N ILE A 155 -22.57 6.79 -15.19
CA ILE A 155 -23.25 5.61 -14.66
C ILE A 155 -24.36 5.15 -15.60
N ALA A 156 -25.20 6.06 -16.09
CA ALA A 156 -26.26 5.73 -17.05
C ALA A 156 -25.69 5.13 -18.35
N LYS A 157 -24.57 5.67 -18.86
CA LYS A 157 -23.88 5.11 -20.04
C LYS A 157 -23.23 3.76 -19.77
N ALA A 158 -22.61 3.55 -18.62
CA ALA A 158 -21.99 2.28 -18.26
C ALA A 158 -23.03 1.16 -18.09
N VAL A 159 -24.20 1.47 -17.53
CA VAL A 159 -25.34 0.53 -17.44
C VAL A 159 -25.90 0.23 -18.84
N GLY A 160 -26.11 1.26 -19.67
CA GLY A 160 -26.59 1.08 -21.04
C GLY A 160 -25.64 0.25 -21.93
N ILE A 161 -24.33 0.49 -21.82
CA ILE A 161 -23.30 -0.25 -22.55
C ILE A 161 -23.15 -1.67 -21.98
N GLY A 162 -23.15 -1.86 -20.65
CA GLY A 162 -23.01 -3.19 -20.03
C GLY A 162 -24.15 -4.15 -20.38
N VAL A 163 -25.37 -3.65 -20.56
CA VAL A 163 -26.53 -4.42 -21.07
C VAL A 163 -26.36 -4.75 -22.56
N LEU A 164 -25.84 -3.82 -23.36
CA LEU A 164 -25.66 -4.01 -24.81
C LEU A 164 -24.43 -4.85 -25.18
N THR A 165 -23.37 -4.84 -24.37
CA THR A 165 -22.12 -5.58 -24.63
C THR A 165 -22.05 -6.92 -23.90
N LEU A 166 -23.17 -7.39 -23.31
CA LEU A 166 -23.27 -8.68 -22.60
C LEU A 166 -22.10 -8.95 -21.63
N GLY A 167 -21.64 -7.91 -20.91
CA GLY A 167 -20.59 -8.06 -19.89
C GLY A 167 -19.12 -7.98 -20.36
N MET A 168 -18.83 -7.72 -21.64
CA MET A 168 -17.44 -7.56 -22.13
C MET A 168 -16.78 -6.20 -21.82
N TYR A 169 -17.51 -5.24 -21.23
CA TYR A 169 -17.00 -3.91 -20.91
C TYR A 169 -16.55 -3.84 -19.44
N ALA A 170 -15.26 -3.60 -19.21
CA ALA A 170 -14.75 -3.28 -17.87
C ALA A 170 -15.07 -1.79 -17.56
N PRO A 171 -15.98 -1.49 -16.61
CA PRO A 171 -16.32 -0.11 -16.30
C PRO A 171 -15.10 0.59 -15.68
N ALA A 172 -14.83 1.82 -16.13
CA ALA A 172 -13.85 2.68 -15.47
C ALA A 172 -14.26 2.88 -13.99
N PRO A 173 -13.32 2.82 -13.03
CA PRO A 173 -13.62 2.95 -11.61
C PRO A 173 -14.41 4.23 -11.31
N ILE A 174 -15.51 4.07 -10.59
CA ILE A 174 -16.51 5.13 -10.39
C ILE A 174 -16.06 6.12 -9.30
N LYS A 175 -15.27 5.65 -8.33
CA LYS A 175 -14.79 6.43 -7.19
C LYS A 175 -13.27 6.42 -7.13
N ALA A 176 -12.68 7.47 -6.52
CA ALA A 176 -11.26 7.54 -6.23
C ALA A 176 -10.79 6.29 -5.46
N ASN A 177 -9.52 5.91 -5.59
CA ASN A 177 -8.96 4.81 -4.82
C ASN A 177 -7.63 5.17 -4.17
N THR A 178 -7.32 4.45 -3.09
CA THR A 178 -6.04 4.55 -2.37
C THR A 178 -5.58 3.17 -1.95
N THR A 179 -4.29 2.87 -2.12
CA THR A 179 -3.62 1.68 -1.61
C THR A 179 -2.25 2.09 -1.08
N LEU A 180 -1.89 1.58 0.09
CA LEU A 180 -0.61 1.80 0.73
C LEU A 180 0.15 0.49 0.82
N TYR A 181 1.46 0.56 0.63
CA TYR A 181 2.36 -0.56 0.79
C TYR A 181 3.51 -0.16 1.70
N ALA A 182 4.05 -1.13 2.44
CA ALA A 182 5.23 -0.95 3.27
C ALA A 182 6.19 -2.13 3.09
N ILE A 183 7.48 -1.82 3.16
CA ILE A 183 8.53 -2.80 3.37
C ILE A 183 9.40 -2.37 4.56
N ILE A 184 9.92 -3.34 5.32
CA ILE A 184 10.99 -3.10 6.28
C ILE A 184 12.24 -3.81 5.78
N ILE A 185 13.33 -3.05 5.75
CA ILE A 185 14.64 -3.48 5.30
C ILE A 185 15.52 -3.72 6.53
N ASP A 186 16.24 -4.85 6.56
CA ASP A 186 17.36 -5.08 7.48
C ASP A 186 18.67 -4.70 6.77
N THR A 187 19.31 -3.63 7.24
CA THR A 187 20.52 -3.08 6.63
C THR A 187 21.78 -3.89 6.92
N GLU A 188 21.78 -4.68 8.00
CA GLU A 188 22.90 -5.55 8.36
C GLU A 188 22.95 -6.76 7.42
N LYS A 189 21.76 -7.30 7.10
CA LYS A 189 21.59 -8.45 6.20
C LYS A 189 21.42 -8.07 4.73
N ASN A 190 21.19 -6.79 4.44
CA ASN A 190 20.95 -6.26 3.10
C ASN A 190 19.75 -6.95 2.41
N GLU A 191 18.66 -7.12 3.17
CA GLU A 191 17.47 -7.84 2.72
C GLU A 191 16.17 -7.18 3.17
N ILE A 192 15.09 -7.49 2.47
CA ILE A 192 13.74 -7.10 2.87
C ILE A 192 13.19 -8.19 3.78
N VAL A 193 12.86 -7.81 5.02
CA VAL A 193 12.42 -8.74 6.06
C VAL A 193 10.90 -8.71 6.29
N TYR A 194 10.24 -7.70 5.73
CA TYR A 194 8.80 -7.51 5.85
C TYR A 194 8.23 -6.84 4.60
N PHE A 195 7.06 -7.29 4.18
CA PHE A 195 6.21 -6.60 3.23
C PHE A 195 4.76 -6.67 3.67
N SER A 196 4.06 -5.55 3.56
CA SER A 196 2.62 -5.48 3.72
C SER A 196 1.96 -4.61 2.66
N LYS A 197 0.77 -5.06 2.26
CA LYS A 197 -0.14 -4.35 1.36
C LYS A 197 -1.46 -4.07 2.08
N GLY A 198 -1.82 -2.79 2.15
CA GLY A 198 -3.13 -2.35 2.60
C GLY A 198 -4.25 -2.76 1.63
N ILE A 199 -5.46 -2.91 2.14
CA ILE A 199 -6.64 -3.13 1.31
C ILE A 199 -6.93 -1.85 0.51
N SER A 200 -7.09 -1.97 -0.81
CA SER A 200 -7.50 -0.83 -1.65
C SER A 200 -8.87 -0.32 -1.20
N VAL A 201 -8.97 0.97 -0.91
CA VAL A 201 -10.22 1.63 -0.48
C VAL A 201 -10.69 2.62 -1.52
N GLU A 202 -12.01 2.73 -1.71
CA GLU A 202 -12.64 3.68 -2.63
C GLU A 202 -12.69 5.12 -2.06
N LYS A 203 -11.53 5.67 -1.71
CA LYS A 203 -11.35 7.03 -1.17
C LYS A 203 -10.15 7.74 -1.79
N SER A 204 -10.09 9.07 -1.68
CA SER A 204 -9.01 9.86 -2.27
C SER A 204 -7.66 9.61 -1.57
N PRO A 205 -6.55 9.52 -2.32
CA PRO A 205 -5.20 9.38 -1.74
C PRO A 205 -4.69 10.68 -1.11
N THR A 206 -5.51 11.73 -1.10
CA THR A 206 -5.24 13.01 -0.44
C THR A 206 -6.10 13.25 0.80
N GLU A 207 -6.88 12.25 1.24
CA GLU A 207 -7.61 12.28 2.51
C GLU A 207 -6.71 11.75 3.63
N ARG A 208 -6.40 12.58 4.64
CA ARG A 208 -5.49 12.22 5.74
C ARG A 208 -5.99 11.00 6.51
N GLU A 209 -7.27 10.98 6.88
CA GLU A 209 -7.87 9.92 7.69
C GLU A 209 -7.79 8.56 6.99
N VAL A 210 -7.84 8.56 5.65
CA VAL A 210 -7.72 7.37 4.82
C VAL A 210 -6.30 6.83 4.87
N LEU A 211 -5.30 7.70 4.68
CA LEU A 211 -3.89 7.33 4.75
C LEU A 211 -3.50 6.87 6.17
N GLU A 212 -3.98 7.54 7.22
CA GLU A 212 -3.74 7.16 8.62
C GLU A 212 -4.28 5.77 8.93
N LYS A 213 -5.52 5.50 8.51
CA LYS A 213 -6.14 4.18 8.69
C LYS A 213 -5.39 3.12 7.92
N GLN A 214 -5.00 3.37 6.67
CA GLN A 214 -4.21 2.41 5.90
C GLN A 214 -2.84 2.17 6.52
N TYR A 215 -2.16 3.23 6.98
CA TYR A 215 -0.87 3.13 7.64
C TYR A 215 -0.95 2.26 8.89
N LYS A 216 -1.95 2.48 9.74
CA LYS A 216 -2.19 1.63 10.91
C LYS A 216 -2.42 0.16 10.51
N ASN A 217 -3.27 -0.06 9.51
CA ASN A 217 -3.63 -1.40 9.06
C ASN A 217 -2.46 -2.20 8.48
N LEU A 218 -1.41 -1.54 7.96
CA LEU A 218 -0.21 -2.25 7.51
C LEU A 218 0.38 -3.08 8.67
N PHE A 219 0.40 -2.50 9.89
CA PHE A 219 1.10 -3.08 11.03
C PHE A 219 0.19 -3.79 12.04
N ASP A 220 -1.13 -3.85 11.81
CA ASP A 220 -2.10 -4.44 12.75
C ASP A 220 -1.82 -5.92 13.09
N GLY A 221 -1.10 -6.67 12.24
CA GLY A 221 -0.61 -8.03 12.56
C GLY A 221 0.85 -8.09 12.99
N TYR A 222 1.66 -7.10 12.62
CA TYR A 222 3.06 -6.99 13.01
C TYR A 222 3.21 -6.65 14.50
N LEU A 223 2.35 -5.75 15.00
CA LEU A 223 2.36 -5.30 16.39
C LEU A 223 1.66 -6.29 17.35
N TYR A 224 0.69 -7.07 16.87
CA TYR A 224 -0.05 -8.03 17.70
C TYR A 224 0.83 -9.18 18.23
N ASN A 225 1.86 -9.58 17.47
CA ASN A 225 2.85 -10.57 17.90
C ASN A 225 3.82 -10.04 18.98
N ILE A 226 3.75 -8.75 19.34
CA ILE A 226 4.53 -8.15 20.45
C ILE A 226 3.88 -8.41 21.81
N GLN A 227 2.56 -8.59 21.86
CA GLN A 227 1.80 -8.58 23.12
C GLN A 227 1.60 -9.95 23.76
N GLN A 228 2.10 -11.03 23.16
CA GLN A 228 2.10 -12.35 23.79
C GLN A 228 3.42 -12.51 24.57
N PRO A 229 3.39 -12.55 25.91
CA PRO A 229 4.55 -13.02 26.68
C PRO A 229 4.79 -14.46 26.25
N GLN A 230 6.00 -14.74 25.76
CA GLN A 230 6.48 -16.11 25.63
C GLN A 230 6.59 -16.65 27.06
N TYR A 231 5.61 -17.44 27.50
CA TYR A 231 5.70 -18.27 28.70
C TYR A 231 6.28 -19.62 28.34
#